data_AF-A0A0D6ASD8-F1
#
_entry.id   AF-A0A0D6ASD8-F1
#
_cell.length_a   1.000
_cell.length_b   1.000
_cell.length_c   1.000
_cell.angle_alpha   90.00
_cell.angle_beta   90.00
_cell.angle_gamma   90.00
#
_symmetry.space_group_name_H-M   'P 1'
#
loop_
_entity.id
_entity.type
_entity.pdbx_description
1 polymer ?
#
loop_
_entity_poly.entity_id
_entity_poly.type
_entity_poly.pdbx_seq_one_letter_code
_entity_poly.pdbx_strand_id
1 'polypeptide(L)' 'MVKLKIYYTKPSITELEVEYAADASRNGWNDRCYEYINRFEEAFKQHLGVKYAIATSSCTGALHMGMGVKLL' A
#
# COMPACT_ATOMS: atom_id res chain seq x y z
N MET A 1 -3.72 14.87 36.16
CA MET A 1 -2.42 14.41 35.63
C MET A 1 -2.70 13.38 34.55
N VAL A 2 -2.51 13.70 33.27
CA VAL A 2 -2.77 12.75 32.17
C VAL A 2 -1.59 11.77 32.11
N LYS A 3 -1.88 10.48 32.31
CA LYS A 3 -0.87 9.41 32.26
C LYS A 3 -0.46 9.22 30.79
N LEU A 4 0.79 9.51 30.46
CA LEU A 4 1.32 9.33 29.10
C LEU A 4 1.28 7.84 28.73
N LYS A 5 0.52 7.46 27.70
CA LYS A 5 0.43 6.09 27.21
C LYS A 5 1.59 5.82 26.25
N ILE A 6 2.48 4.90 26.60
CA ILE A 6 3.56 4.45 25.72
C ILE A 6 3.02 3.30 24.87
N TYR A 7 3.03 3.49 23.56
CA TYR A 7 2.57 2.48 22.61
C TYR A 7 3.73 1.57 22.19
N TYR A 8 3.48 0.27 22.09
CA TYR A 8 4.45 -0.70 21.56
C TYR A 8 4.72 -0.46 20.06
N THR A 9 3.67 -0.14 19.31
CA THR A 9 3.75 0.33 17.92
C THR A 9 2.75 1.46 17.72
N LYS A 10 3.16 2.48 16.97
CA LYS A 10 2.29 3.57 16.53
C LYS A 10 2.65 3.88 15.07
N PRO A 11 1.68 3.89 14.14
CA PRO A 11 1.98 4.25 12.76
C PRO A 11 2.46 5.70 12.69
N SER A 12 3.43 5.96 11.82
CA SER A 12 3.83 7.32 11.48
C SER A 12 2.93 7.77 10.34
N ILE A 13 1.97 8.64 10.66
CA ILE A 13 1.04 9.24 9.70
C ILE A 13 1.24 10.74 9.76
N THR A 14 1.49 11.34 8.60
CA THR A 14 1.66 12.78 8.38
C THR A 14 0.50 13.30 7.53
N GLU A 15 0.50 14.59 7.22
CA GLU A 15 -0.50 15.17 6.32
C GLU A 15 -0.43 14.57 4.90
N LEU A 16 0.73 14.08 4.48
CA LEU A 16 0.90 13.49 3.15
C LEU A 16 -0.01 12.28 2.95
N GLU A 17 -0.05 11.36 3.91
CA GLU A 17 -0.92 10.18 3.84
C GLU A 17 -2.40 10.56 3.85
N VAL A 18 -2.77 11.61 4.59
CA VAL A 18 -4.15 12.12 4.67
C VAL A 18 -4.57 12.72 3.33
N GLU A 19 -3.72 13.56 2.73
CA GLU A 19 -3.96 14.18 1.43
C GLU A 19 -4.12 13.13 0.33
N TYR A 20 -3.22 12.14 0.27
CA TYR A 20 -3.30 11.07 -0.71
C TYR A 20 -4.57 10.22 -0.56
N ALA A 21 -4.96 9.88 0.68
CA ALA A 21 -6.19 9.14 0.93
C ALA A 21 -7.44 9.94 0.51
N ALA A 22 -7.45 11.25 0.79
CA ALA A 22 -8.56 12.12 0.42
C ALA A 22 -8.62 12.33 -1.10
N ASP A 23 -7.49 12.49 -1.77
CA ASP A 23 -7.40 12.62 -3.23
C ASP A 23 -7.87 11.33 -3.92
N ALA A 24 -7.38 10.17 -3.49
CA ALA A 24 -7.83 8.87 -4.00
C ALA A 24 -9.34 8.67 -3.81
N SER A 25 -9.89 9.07 -2.65
CA SER A 25 -11.33 8.98 -2.39
C SER A 25 -12.17 9.90 -3.28
N ARG A 26 -11.62 11.03 -3.75
CA ARG A 26 -12.33 11.95 -4.64
C ARG A 26 -12.18 11.56 -6.12
N ASN A 27 -11.00 11.11 -6.51
CA ASN A 27 -10.58 11.04 -7.91
C ASN A 27 -10.34 9.62 -8.43
N GLY A 28 -10.04 8.66 -7.55
CA GLY A 28 -9.61 7.30 -7.88
C GLY A 28 -10.74 6.33 -8.27
N TRP A 29 -11.73 6.79 -9.04
CA TRP A 29 -12.87 5.98 -9.47
C TRP A 29 -13.00 5.94 -11.00
N ASN A 30 -13.86 5.05 -11.51
CA ASN A 30 -14.07 4.79 -12.95
C ASN A 30 -12.74 4.48 -13.65
N ASP A 31 -12.42 5.19 -14.72
CA ASP A 31 -11.20 4.99 -15.52
C ASP A 31 -9.90 5.17 -14.71
N ARG A 32 -9.97 5.84 -13.53
CA ARG A 32 -8.84 6.09 -12.64
C ARG A 32 -8.72 5.10 -11.47
N CYS A 33 -9.53 4.04 -11.44
CA CYS A 33 -9.60 3.12 -10.30
C CYS A 33 -8.28 2.40 -9.97
N TYR A 34 -7.37 2.26 -10.93
CA TYR A 34 -6.05 1.64 -10.74
C TYR A 34 -4.90 2.64 -10.63
N GLU A 35 -5.15 3.94 -10.77
CA GLU A 35 -4.08 4.94 -10.91
C GLU A 35 -3.15 4.97 -9.69
N TYR A 36 -3.72 5.04 -8.49
CA TYR A 36 -2.94 5.08 -7.24
C TYR A 36 -2.20 3.76 -6.96
N ILE A 37 -2.81 2.64 -7.34
CA ILE A 37 -2.19 1.31 -7.19
C ILE A 37 -0.99 1.19 -8.12
N ASN A 38 -1.17 1.52 -9.41
CA ASN A 38 -0.10 1.47 -10.40
C ASN A 38 1.07 2.41 -10.05
N ARG A 39 0.75 3.61 -9.54
CA ARG A 39 1.76 4.56 -9.04
C ARG A 39 2.55 4.00 -7.87
N PHE A 40 1.87 3.35 -6.93
CA PHE A 40 2.54 2.70 -5.80
C PHE A 40 3.44 1.55 -6.25
N GLU A 41 2.96 0.67 -7.14
CA GLU A 41 3.75 -0.44 -7.68
C GLU A 41 5.00 0.03 -8.41
N GLU A 42 4.90 1.07 -9.24
CA GLU A 42 6.04 1.63 -9.97
C GLU A 42 7.08 2.22 -9.00
N ALA A 43 6.63 3.02 -8.03
CA ALA A 43 7.52 3.60 -7.02
C ALA A 43 8.19 2.52 -6.18
N PHE A 44 7.45 1.47 -5.80
CA PHE A 44 7.96 0.37 -4.98
C PHE A 44 8.96 -0.49 -5.75
N LYS A 45 8.70 -0.75 -7.04
CA LYS A 45 9.62 -1.41 -7.96
C LYS A 45 10.96 -0.66 -8.05
N GLN A 46 10.91 0.66 -8.21
CA GLN A 46 12.10 1.51 -8.25
C GLN A 46 12.85 1.51 -6.92
N HIS A 47 12.13 1.61 -5.80
CA HIS A 47 12.71 1.58 -4.45
C HIS A 47 13.48 0.28 -4.17
N LEU A 48 12.97 -0.86 -4.63
CA LEU A 48 13.60 -2.17 -4.42
C LEU A 48 14.57 -2.59 -5.54
N GLY A 49 14.59 -1.91 -6.68
CA GLY A 49 15.42 -2.27 -7.82
C GLY A 49 15.03 -3.60 -8.49
N VAL A 50 13.76 -4.00 -8.40
CA VAL A 50 13.25 -5.25 -8.98
C VAL A 50 12.57 -5.00 -10.33
N LYS A 51 12.32 -6.06 -11.10
CA LYS A 51 11.66 -5.94 -12.41
C LYS A 51 10.14 -5.82 -12.30
N TYR A 52 9.54 -6.40 -11.27
CA TYR A 52 8.09 -6.47 -11.07
C TYR A 52 7.73 -6.28 -9.60
N ALA A 53 6.62 -5.60 -9.35
CA ALA A 53 5.99 -5.46 -8.04
C ALA A 53 4.47 -5.50 -8.24
N ILE A 54 3.76 -6.19 -7.34
CA ILE A 54 2.29 -6.31 -7.38
C ILE A 54 1.75 -5.99 -5.99
N ALA A 55 0.89 -4.97 -5.91
CA ALA A 55 0.19 -4.60 -4.71
C ALA A 55 -0.96 -5.58 -4.45
N THR A 56 -1.09 -5.99 -3.20
CA THR A 56 -2.13 -6.93 -2.78
C THR A 56 -2.81 -6.39 -1.54
N SER A 57 -4.00 -6.90 -1.21
CA SER A 57 -4.76 -6.42 -0.05
C SER A 57 -4.08 -6.74 1.30
N SER A 58 -3.18 -7.72 1.34
CA SER A 58 -2.42 -8.09 2.54
C SER A 58 -1.22 -8.97 2.20
N CYS A 59 -0.23 -8.99 3.10
CA CYS A 59 0.93 -9.87 2.97
C CYS A 59 0.53 -11.37 2.95
N THR A 60 -0.47 -11.78 3.73
CA THR A 60 -0.98 -13.17 3.70
C THR A 60 -1.58 -13.51 2.33
N GLY A 61 -2.31 -12.58 1.72
CA GLY A 61 -2.82 -12.74 0.35
C GLY A 61 -1.69 -12.84 -0.68
N ALA A 62 -0.65 -12.00 -0.55
CA ALA A 62 0.54 -12.08 -1.39
C ALA A 62 1.23 -13.45 -1.27
N LEU A 63 1.40 -13.96 -0.04
CA LEU A 63 1.99 -15.27 0.21
C LEU A 63 1.13 -16.40 -0.37
N HIS A 64 -0.20 -16.32 -0.19
CA HIS A 64 -1.11 -17.30 -0.77
C HIS A 64 -1.03 -17.30 -2.29
N MET A 65 -0.96 -16.15 -2.95
CA MET A 65 -0.74 -16.10 -4.40
C MET A 65 0.64 -16.63 -4.80
N GLY A 66 1.69 -16.23 -4.08
CA GLY A 66 3.06 -16.65 -4.38
C GLY A 66 3.30 -18.16 -4.24
N MET A 67 2.65 -18.81 -3.27
CA MET A 67 2.76 -20.26 -3.04
C MET A 67 1.67 -21.06 -3.77
N GLY A 68 0.51 -20.45 -4.01
CA GLY A 68 -0.65 -21.05 -4.69
C GLY A 68 -0.55 -21.00 -6.21
N VAL A 69 0.35 -20.18 -6.77
CA VAL A 69 0.81 -20.33 -8.14
C VAL A 69 1.53 -21.67 -8.25
N LYS A 70 0.77 -22.71 -8.60
CA LYS A 70 1.32 -23.86 -9.32
C LYS A 70 1.96 -23.28 -10.59
N LEU A 71 3.28 -23.22 -10.61
CA LEU A 71 4.01 -23.34 -11.86
C LEU A 71 3.43 -24.57 -12.56
N LEU A 72 2.94 -24.40 -13.78
CA LEU A 72 2.60 -25.51 -14.66
C LEU A 72 3.73 -26.57 -14.63
#